data_AF-A0AAD7NLE6-F1
#
_entry.id   AF-A0AAD7NLE6-F1
#
_cell.length_a   1.000
_cell.length_b   1.000
_cell.length_c   1.000
_cell.angle_alpha   90.00
_cell.angle_beta   90.00
_cell.angle_gamma   90.00
#
_symmetry.space_group_name_H-M   'P 1'
#
loop_
_entity.id
_entity.type
_entity.pdbx_description
1 polymer ?
#
loop_
_entity_poly.entity_id
_entity_poly.type
_entity_poly.pdbx_seq_one_letter_code
_entity_poly.pdbx_strand_id
1 'polypeptide(L)'
;SQIDYTRSSTVWASYKWKGVFKVRRIFVRDIPNVNLRHIELLNSTERKPVTNSRDTQELLAEAGQDMLRIFHTHPARTSLLQDFAFYEVPSI
;
A
#
# COMPACT_ATOMS: atom_id res chain seq x y z
N SER A 1 -13.68 -3.29 -7.83
CA SER A 1 -14.26 -4.18 -8.86
C SER A 1 -13.73 -5.59 -8.60
N GLN A 2 -14.32 -6.63 -9.21
CA GLN A 2 -13.71 -7.96 -9.23
C GLN A 2 -12.40 -7.94 -10.04
N ILE A 3 -11.52 -8.92 -9.80
CA ILE A 3 -10.31 -9.16 -10.59
C ILE A 3 -10.72 -9.71 -11.96
N ASP A 4 -10.26 -9.06 -13.01
CA ASP A 4 -10.34 -9.53 -14.39
C ASP A 4 -9.01 -10.16 -14.78
N TYR A 5 -8.95 -11.50 -14.83
CA TYR A 5 -7.76 -12.26 -15.21
C TYR A 5 -7.51 -12.33 -16.72
N THR A 6 -8.51 -11.96 -17.54
CA THR A 6 -8.37 -11.96 -19.01
C THR A 6 -7.61 -10.74 -19.50
N ARG A 7 -7.59 -9.68 -18.68
CA ARG A 7 -6.91 -8.43 -18.97
C ARG A 7 -5.47 -8.45 -18.45
N SER A 8 -4.55 -8.05 -19.33
CA SER A 8 -3.16 -7.72 -18.96
C SER A 8 -2.97 -6.19 -18.98
N SER A 9 -1.92 -5.72 -18.30
CA SER A 9 -1.53 -4.31 -18.29
C SER A 9 -0.06 -4.18 -18.66
N THR A 10 0.25 -3.23 -19.53
CA THR A 10 1.62 -2.94 -19.99
C THR A 10 2.34 -1.94 -19.09
N VAL A 11 1.66 -1.38 -18.10
CA VAL A 11 2.22 -0.34 -17.20
C VAL A 11 3.10 -0.93 -16.09
N TRP A 12 3.13 -2.26 -15.95
CA TRP A 12 3.93 -2.93 -14.94
C TRP A 12 5.36 -3.17 -15.43
N ALA A 13 6.35 -3.02 -14.55
CA ALA A 13 7.76 -3.24 -14.87
C ALA A 13 8.11 -4.72 -15.23
N SER A 14 7.18 -5.67 -15.05
CA SER A 14 7.38 -7.07 -15.38
C SER A 14 6.09 -7.72 -15.85
N TYR A 15 6.19 -8.64 -16.81
CA TYR A 15 5.07 -9.40 -17.36
C TYR A 15 4.51 -10.48 -16.42
N LYS A 16 5.13 -10.70 -15.25
CA LYS A 16 4.68 -11.71 -14.29
C LYS A 16 3.34 -11.39 -13.62
N TRP A 17 2.94 -10.12 -13.62
CA TRP A 17 1.71 -9.65 -12.99
C TRP A 17 0.52 -9.81 -13.95
N LYS A 18 -0.37 -10.76 -13.65
CA LYS A 18 -1.57 -11.05 -14.42
C LYS A 18 -2.83 -10.70 -13.63
N GLY A 19 -3.86 -10.30 -14.36
CA GLY A 19 -5.13 -9.87 -13.79
C GLY A 19 -5.11 -8.43 -13.30
N VAL A 20 -6.26 -7.76 -13.41
CA VAL A 20 -6.41 -6.34 -13.07
C VAL A 20 -7.73 -6.10 -12.34
N PHE A 21 -7.70 -5.27 -11.32
CA PHE A 21 -8.91 -4.70 -10.72
C PHE A 21 -8.73 -3.20 -10.48
N LYS A 22 -9.84 -2.46 -10.47
CA LYS A 22 -9.85 -1.01 -10.28
C LYS A 22 -9.71 -0.69 -8.80
N VAL A 23 -8.81 0.25 -8.50
CA VAL A 23 -8.63 0.85 -7.18
C VAL A 23 -8.84 2.36 -7.26
N ARG A 24 -9.32 2.96 -6.16
CA ARG A 24 -9.33 4.40 -5.96
C ARG A 24 -8.36 4.72 -4.82
N ARG A 25 -7.32 5.50 -5.10
CA ARG A 25 -6.37 5.96 -4.08
C ARG A 25 -7.08 7.00 -3.19
N ILE A 26 -7.06 6.79 -1.88
CA ILE A 26 -7.64 7.72 -0.90
C ILE A 26 -6.54 8.58 -0.27
N PHE A 27 -5.41 7.97 0.07
CA PHE A 27 -4.23 8.65 0.60
C PHE A 27 -3.04 8.43 -0.34
N VAL A 28 -2.26 9.49 -0.56
CA VAL A 28 -0.93 9.42 -1.18
C VAL A 28 0.00 10.27 -0.31
N ARG A 29 0.70 9.62 0.61
CA ARG A 29 1.59 10.26 1.61
C ARG A 29 2.58 9.25 2.15
N ASP A 30 3.75 9.73 2.54
CA ASP A 30 4.75 8.89 3.19
C ASP A 30 4.54 8.90 4.71
N ILE A 31 4.56 7.71 5.32
CA ILE A 31 4.39 7.53 6.76
C ILE A 31 5.54 6.65 7.26
N PRO A 32 6.41 7.18 8.12
CA PRO A 32 7.52 6.41 8.66
C PRO A 32 7.05 5.17 9.44
N ASN A 33 7.75 4.04 9.27
CA ASN A 33 7.43 2.79 9.95
C ASN A 33 7.36 2.93 11.49
N VAL A 34 8.11 3.85 12.10
CA VAL A 34 8.05 4.10 13.54
C VAL A 34 6.64 4.48 14.02
N ASN A 35 5.84 5.13 13.17
CA ASN A 35 4.45 5.48 13.47
C ASN A 35 3.50 4.28 13.38
N LEU A 36 3.91 3.14 12.82
CA LEU A 36 3.05 1.97 12.59
C LEU A 36 3.50 0.73 13.36
N ARG A 37 4.77 0.67 13.79
CA ARG A 37 5.39 -0.52 14.42
C ARG A 37 4.70 -1.03 15.69
N HIS A 38 3.93 -0.18 16.37
CA HIS A 38 3.19 -0.56 17.57
C HIS A 38 1.89 -1.32 17.27
N ILE A 39 1.45 -1.35 16.00
CA ILE A 39 0.30 -2.13 15.56
C ILE A 39 0.76 -3.54 15.23
N GLU A 40 0.25 -4.52 15.97
CA GLU A 40 0.64 -5.92 15.84
C GLU A 40 -0.34 -6.73 14.99
N LEU A 41 0.18 -7.73 14.28
CA LEU A 41 -0.62 -8.71 13.55
C LEU A 41 -1.21 -9.75 14.52
N LEU A 42 -2.28 -9.38 15.21
CA LEU A 42 -2.91 -10.20 16.26
C LEU A 42 -3.60 -11.48 15.73
N ASN A 43 -3.84 -11.57 14.42
CA ASN A 43 -4.29 -12.78 13.74
C ASN A 43 -3.14 -13.75 13.38
N SER A 44 -1.91 -13.47 13.81
CA SER A 44 -0.74 -14.32 13.60
C SER A 44 -0.13 -14.78 14.93
N THR A 45 0.48 -15.96 14.94
CA THR A 45 1.15 -16.52 16.13
C THR A 45 2.40 -15.74 16.51
N GLU A 46 3.14 -15.22 15.53
CA GLU A 46 4.38 -14.47 15.75
C GLU A 46 4.15 -13.04 16.25
N ARG A 47 2.91 -12.53 16.14
CA ARG A 47 2.50 -11.16 16.52
C ARG A 47 3.48 -10.07 16.07
N LYS A 48 4.00 -10.22 14.85
CA LYS A 48 4.94 -9.25 14.28
C LYS A 48 4.27 -7.89 14.07
N PRO A 49 5.03 -6.79 14.08
CA PRO A 49 4.54 -5.48 13.68
C PRO A 49 3.95 -5.50 12.27
N VAL A 50 2.93 -4.68 12.02
CA VAL A 50 2.32 -4.54 10.69
C VAL A 50 3.32 -4.10 9.61
N THR A 51 4.40 -3.42 10.00
CA THR A 51 5.49 -3.02 9.10
C THR A 51 6.31 -4.20 8.55
N ASN A 52 6.09 -5.42 9.06
CA ASN A 52 6.79 -6.63 8.63
C ASN A 52 5.88 -7.56 7.80
N SER A 53 4.71 -7.07 7.40
CA SER A 53 3.72 -7.81 6.61
C SER A 53 4.27 -8.23 5.24
N ARG A 54 3.79 -9.37 4.73
CA ARG A 54 3.97 -9.75 3.31
C ARG A 54 2.81 -9.23 2.46
N ASP A 55 2.95 -9.38 1.15
CA ASP A 55 1.89 -9.00 0.20
C ASP A 55 0.57 -9.69 0.56
N THR A 56 -0.54 -8.95 0.48
CA THR A 56 -1.91 -9.39 0.83
C THR A 56 -2.15 -9.83 2.29
N GLN A 57 -1.26 -9.52 3.24
CA GLN A 57 -1.49 -9.80 4.66
C GLN A 57 -2.78 -9.13 5.16
N GLU A 58 -3.71 -9.95 5.65
CA GLU A 58 -4.96 -9.47 6.23
C GLU A 58 -4.74 -8.91 7.64
N LEU A 59 -5.45 -7.83 7.96
CA LEU A 59 -5.50 -7.21 9.28
C LEU A 59 -6.87 -7.41 9.91
N LEU A 60 -6.90 -7.56 11.23
CA LEU A 60 -8.16 -7.41 11.97
C LEU A 60 -8.67 -5.97 11.84
N ALA A 61 -9.99 -5.81 11.93
CA ALA A 61 -10.67 -4.54 11.70
C ALA A 61 -10.11 -3.40 12.58
N GLU A 62 -9.82 -3.68 13.85
CA GLU A 62 -9.28 -2.69 14.79
C GLU A 62 -7.90 -2.16 14.36
N ALA A 63 -6.98 -3.06 13.99
CA ALA A 63 -5.67 -2.68 13.47
C ALA A 63 -5.79 -1.88 12.17
N GLY A 64 -6.72 -2.26 11.28
CA GLY A 64 -7.04 -1.51 10.07
C GLY A 64 -7.55 -0.09 10.36
N GLN A 65 -8.44 0.06 11.35
CA GLN A 65 -8.99 1.35 11.74
C GLN A 65 -7.92 2.27 12.35
N ASP A 66 -7.02 1.72 13.15
CA ASP A 66 -5.89 2.46 13.72
C ASP A 66 -4.93 2.94 12.64
N MET A 67 -4.59 2.08 11.68
CA MET A 67 -3.81 2.49 10.51
C MET A 67 -4.48 3.61 9.72
N LEU A 68 -5.79 3.51 9.45
CA LEU A 68 -6.54 4.56 8.74
C LEU A 68 -6.53 5.89 9.52
N ARG A 69 -6.64 5.85 10.84
CA ARG A 69 -6.57 7.05 11.69
C ARG A 69 -5.20 7.72 11.56
N ILE A 70 -4.12 6.94 11.66
CA ILE A 70 -2.74 7.44 11.48
C ILE A 70 -2.57 8.01 10.07
N PHE A 71 -3.06 7.30 9.06
CA PHE A 71 -2.97 7.75 7.67
C PHE A 71 -3.71 9.06 7.45
N HIS A 72 -4.84 9.29 8.13
CA HIS A 72 -5.58 10.53 8.03
C HIS A 72 -4.86 11.71 8.73
N THR A 73 -4.36 11.50 9.95
CA THR A 73 -3.85 12.58 10.81
C THR A 73 -2.36 12.85 10.70
N HIS A 74 -1.57 11.94 10.13
CA HIS A 74 -0.12 12.12 10.05
C HIS A 74 0.24 13.36 9.20
N PRO A 75 1.03 14.31 9.73
CA PRO A 75 1.43 15.52 9.01
C PRO A 75 2.58 15.22 8.05
N ALA A 76 2.29 14.43 7.02
CA ALA A 76 3.27 14.02 6.02
C ALA A 76 3.83 15.24 5.28
N ARG A 77 5.16 15.31 5.19
CA ARG A 77 5.86 16.35 4.42
C ARG A 77 6.22 15.90 3.01
N THR A 78 6.22 14.59 2.77
CA THR A 78 6.58 13.99 1.49
C THR A 78 5.52 13.00 1.01
N SER A 79 5.49 12.83 -0.31
CA SER A 79 4.70 11.80 -0.97
C SER A 79 5.25 11.54 -2.36
N LEU A 80 4.96 10.37 -2.93
CA LEU A 80 5.25 10.02 -4.33
C LEU A 80 4.83 11.09 -5.35
N LEU A 81 3.78 11.88 -5.07
CA LEU A 81 3.29 12.90 -6.01
C LEU A 81 4.28 14.06 -6.21
N GLN A 82 5.21 14.28 -5.28
CA GLN A 82 6.26 15.29 -5.44
C GLN A 82 7.24 14.90 -6.54
N ASP A 83 7.42 13.59 -6.75
CA ASP A 83 8.33 13.04 -7.76
C ASP A 83 7.60 12.69 -9.06
N PHE A 84 6.33 13.11 -9.24
CA PHE A 84 5.50 12.68 -10.36
C PHE A 84 6.14 12.97 -11.73
N ALA A 85 6.79 14.13 -11.87
CA ALA A 85 7.50 14.52 -13.09
C ALA A 85 8.64 13.56 -13.47
N PHE A 86 9.31 12.95 -12.49
CA PHE A 86 10.35 11.94 -12.75
C PHE A 86 9.76 10.67 -13.36
N TYR A 87 8.57 10.25 -12.90
CA TYR A 87 7.91 9.03 -13.38
C TYR A 87 7.14 9.19 -14.70
N GLU A 88 6.87 10.42 -15.14
CA GLU A 88 6.26 10.66 -16.46
C GLU A 88 7.25 10.59 -17.62
N VAL A 89 8.55 10.73 -17.36
CA VAL A 89 9.56 10.62 -18.41
C VAL A 89 9.64 9.16 -18.86
N PRO A 90 9.39 8.84 -20.14
CA PRO A 90 9.53 7.49 -20.64
C PRO A 90 10.97 7.00 -20.42
N SER A 91 11.13 5.83 -19.81
CA SER A 91 12.43 5.16 -19.74
C SER A 91 12.97 5.00 -21.17
N ILE A 92 14.13 5.61 -21.46
CA ILE A 92 14.85 5.46 -22.73
C ILE A 92 15.26 3.99 -22.92
#